data_AF-A0A933LSF4-F1
#
_entry.id   AF-A0A933LSF4-F1
#
_cell.length_a   1.000
_cell.length_b   1.000
_cell.length_c   1.000
_cell.angle_alpha   90.00
_cell.angle_beta   90.00
_cell.angle_gamma   90.00
#
_symmetry.space_group_name_H-M   'P 1'
#
loop_
_entity.id
_entity.type
_entity.pdbx_description
1 polymer ?
#
loop_
_entity_poly.entity_id
_entity_poly.type
_entity_poly.pdbx_seq_one_letter_code
_entity_poly.pdbx_strand_id
1 'polypeptide(L)'
;MTSGTWGISNNQLAQTDPISSGVPTVRSASALAQADYQISSQLTPLTGGGYVGLAARYVDANNHYFLRLRVDTNNVSLYRVQGGTFSLLGSAPAPSPALALGQTYHLRLTV
;
A
#
# COMPACT_ATOMS: atom_id res chain seq x y z
N MET A 1 -4.24 0.19 -14.21
CA MET A 1 -5.67 0.02 -13.85
C MET A 1 -5.94 0.68 -12.50
N THR A 2 -7.13 1.25 -12.30
CA THR A 2 -7.54 1.94 -11.07
C THR A 2 -8.75 1.25 -10.46
N SER A 3 -8.64 0.77 -9.23
CA SER A 3 -9.81 0.47 -8.40
C SER A 3 -10.05 1.59 -7.40
N GLY A 4 -11.32 1.91 -7.14
CA GLY A 4 -11.71 3.02 -6.30
C GLY A 4 -11.69 4.40 -6.96
N THR A 5 -12.17 5.40 -6.22
CA THR A 5 -12.22 6.81 -6.60
C THR A 5 -10.96 7.50 -6.11
N TRP A 6 -10.29 8.20 -7.03
CA TRP A 6 -9.06 8.91 -6.78
C TRP A 6 -9.16 10.33 -7.31
N GLY A 7 -8.74 11.30 -6.51
CA GLY A 7 -8.66 12.71 -6.89
C GLY A 7 -7.27 13.27 -6.60
N ILE A 8 -6.91 14.36 -7.28
CA ILE A 8 -5.73 15.14 -6.89
C ILE A 8 -6.22 16.20 -5.90
N SER A 9 -5.62 16.23 -4.71
CA SER A 9 -5.86 17.23 -3.67
C SER A 9 -4.53 17.66 -3.06
N ASN A 10 -4.30 18.96 -2.89
CA ASN A 10 -3.03 19.49 -2.37
C ASN A 10 -1.78 18.93 -3.08
N ASN A 11 -1.86 18.76 -4.41
CA ASN A 11 -0.81 18.16 -5.23
C ASN A 11 -0.44 16.70 -4.85
N GLN A 12 -1.35 16.00 -4.17
CA GLN A 12 -1.23 14.59 -3.82
C GLN A 12 -2.38 13.81 -4.44
N LEU A 13 -2.09 12.58 -4.86
CA LEU A 13 -3.14 11.65 -5.27
C LEU A 13 -3.79 11.07 -4.01
N ALA A 14 -5.06 11.40 -3.81
CA ALA A 14 -5.86 10.97 -2.66
C ALA A 14 -6.89 9.93 -3.10
N GLN A 15 -7.02 8.86 -2.32
CA GLN A 15 -8.15 7.94 -2.44
C GLN A 15 -9.34 8.55 -1.71
N THR A 16 -10.49 8.63 -2.39
CA THR A 16 -11.67 9.37 -1.90
C THR A 16 -12.92 8.50 -1.87
N ASP A 17 -12.81 7.16 -1.96
CA ASP A 17 -14.04 6.35 -1.81
C ASP A 17 -14.55 6.41 -0.38
N PRO A 18 -15.89 6.50 -0.22
CA PRO A 18 -16.52 6.43 1.08
C PRO A 18 -16.64 5.00 1.66
N ILE A 19 -16.12 3.95 0.99
CA ILE A 19 -16.39 2.55 1.36
C ILE A 19 -15.15 1.78 1.84
N SER A 20 -15.25 1.27 3.07
CA SER A 20 -14.33 0.40 3.79
C SER A 20 -14.48 -1.08 3.39
N SER A 21 -14.38 -1.43 2.12
CA SER A 21 -14.66 -2.80 1.67
C SER A 21 -13.58 -3.84 2.05
N GLY A 22 -12.51 -3.45 2.75
CA GLY A 22 -11.38 -4.33 3.05
C GLY A 22 -10.57 -4.76 1.81
N VAL A 23 -11.00 -4.35 0.61
CA VAL A 23 -10.30 -4.58 -0.65
C VAL A 23 -9.30 -3.45 -0.85
N PRO A 24 -8.01 -3.74 -1.07
CA PRO A 24 -7.04 -2.71 -1.40
C PRO A 24 -7.46 -2.02 -2.71
N THR A 25 -7.68 -0.71 -2.65
CA THR A 25 -7.79 0.12 -3.85
C THR A 25 -6.39 0.39 -4.37
N VAL A 26 -6.17 0.12 -5.65
CA VAL A 26 -4.84 0.19 -6.27
C VAL A 26 -4.90 1.11 -7.47
N ARG A 27 -3.96 2.04 -7.52
CA ARG A 27 -3.58 2.71 -8.76
C ARG A 27 -2.18 2.24 -9.15
N SER A 28 -2.10 1.52 -10.27
CA SER A 28 -0.82 1.04 -10.83
C SER A 28 -0.23 2.06 -11.80
N ALA A 29 1.11 2.16 -11.80
CA ALA A 29 1.87 2.75 -12.90
C ALA A 29 1.91 1.79 -14.12
N SER A 30 2.50 2.26 -15.23
CA SER A 30 2.77 1.41 -16.39
C SER A 30 3.65 0.20 -16.03
N ALA A 31 3.46 -0.90 -16.74
CA ALA A 31 4.28 -2.09 -16.59
C ALA A 31 5.76 -1.75 -16.88
N LEU A 32 6.66 -2.25 -16.02
CA LEU A 32 8.09 -2.20 -16.24
C LEU A 32 8.55 -3.47 -16.94
N ALA A 33 9.45 -3.36 -17.91
CA ALA A 33 9.99 -4.50 -18.63
C ALA A 33 11.04 -5.27 -17.82
N GLN A 34 11.66 -4.62 -16.83
CA GLN A 34 12.67 -5.22 -15.96
C GLN A 34 12.02 -6.20 -14.98
N ALA A 35 12.67 -7.36 -14.80
CA ALA A 35 12.25 -8.36 -13.82
C ALA A 35 12.35 -7.83 -12.38
N ASP A 36 13.43 -7.11 -12.08
CA ASP A 36 13.72 -6.58 -10.76
C ASP A 36 13.74 -5.05 -10.80
N TYR A 37 13.15 -4.44 -9.78
CA TYR A 37 13.00 -2.99 -9.72
C TYR A 37 12.71 -2.51 -8.30
N GLN A 38 12.72 -1.18 -8.14
CA GLN A 38 12.38 -0.53 -6.88
C GLN A 38 11.19 0.40 -7.08
N ILE A 39 10.23 0.33 -6.15
CA ILE A 39 9.14 1.29 -6.02
C ILE A 39 9.32 2.05 -4.71
N SER A 40 9.10 3.36 -4.74
CA SER A 40 9.00 4.17 -3.54
C SER A 40 7.89 5.20 -3.65
N SER A 41 7.23 5.48 -2.54
CA SER A 41 6.22 6.54 -2.45
C SER A 41 6.19 7.16 -1.05
N GLN A 42 5.69 8.39 -1.00
CA GLN A 42 5.27 9.05 0.24
C GLN A 42 3.78 8.76 0.43
N LEU A 43 3.42 8.19 1.57
CA LEU A 43 2.05 7.78 1.88
C LEU A 43 1.62 8.36 3.22
N THR A 44 0.41 8.91 3.25
CA THR A 44 -0.17 9.53 4.44
C THR A 44 -1.47 8.79 4.79
N PRO A 45 -1.48 7.85 5.74
CA PRO A 45 -2.72 7.22 6.22
C PRO A 45 -3.58 8.26 6.95
N LEU A 46 -4.81 8.49 6.50
CA LEU A 46 -5.66 9.58 7.03
C LEU A 46 -6.71 9.11 8.04
N THR A 47 -7.30 7.93 7.85
CA THR A 47 -8.46 7.47 8.63
C THR A 47 -8.42 5.96 8.91
N GLY A 48 -9.35 5.47 9.73
CA GLY A 48 -9.52 4.05 10.06
C GLY A 48 -8.29 3.45 10.73
N GLY A 49 -7.95 2.20 10.38
CA GLY A 49 -6.74 1.53 10.88
C GLY A 49 -5.41 2.07 10.30
N GLY A 50 -5.47 3.13 9.46
CA GLY A 50 -4.30 3.71 8.81
C GLY A 50 -3.61 2.74 7.86
N TYR A 51 -4.40 2.08 7.01
CA TYR A 51 -3.95 1.10 6.04
C TYR A 51 -3.47 1.79 4.75
N VAL A 52 -2.17 1.72 4.47
CA VAL A 52 -1.58 2.17 3.19
C VAL A 52 -0.44 1.26 2.77
N GLY A 53 -0.05 1.25 1.50
CA GLY A 53 1.04 0.40 1.05
C GLY A 53 1.45 0.57 -0.40
N LEU A 54 2.45 -0.22 -0.79
CA LEU A 54 2.95 -0.34 -2.15
C LEU A 54 2.60 -1.72 -2.69
N ALA A 55 2.07 -1.76 -3.93
CA ALA A 55 1.89 -3.00 -4.67
C ALA A 55 3.01 -3.16 -5.71
N ALA A 56 3.54 -4.38 -5.84
CA ALA A 56 4.55 -4.75 -6.82
C ALA A 56 4.15 -6.02 -7.58
N ARG A 57 4.72 -6.20 -8.77
CA ARG A 57 4.41 -7.29 -9.73
C ARG A 57 2.91 -7.49 -9.87
N TYR A 58 2.18 -6.37 -9.97
CA TYR A 58 0.73 -6.34 -9.94
C TYR A 58 0.16 -6.84 -11.26
N VAL A 59 -0.52 -7.99 -11.21
CA VAL A 59 -1.30 -8.51 -12.33
C VAL A 59 -2.75 -8.05 -12.18
N ASP A 60 -3.32 -8.29 -11.01
CA ASP A 60 -4.67 -7.88 -10.62
C ASP A 60 -4.80 -7.78 -9.09
N ALA A 61 -6.00 -7.45 -8.59
CA ALA A 61 -6.27 -7.30 -7.16
C ALA A 61 -6.07 -8.60 -6.37
N ASN A 62 -6.06 -9.75 -7.04
CA ASN A 62 -5.90 -11.07 -6.46
C ASN A 62 -4.47 -11.62 -6.60
N ASN A 63 -3.61 -10.97 -7.38
CA ASN A 63 -2.28 -11.47 -7.74
C ASN A 63 -1.24 -10.33 -7.75
N HIS A 64 -0.56 -10.11 -6.62
CA HIS A 64 0.48 -9.10 -6.45
C HIS A 64 1.30 -9.32 -5.17
N TYR A 65 2.43 -8.61 -5.02
CA TYR A 65 3.09 -8.42 -3.72
C TYR A 65 2.63 -7.11 -3.09
N PHE A 66 2.46 -7.09 -1.77
CA PHE A 66 1.95 -5.92 -1.06
C PHE A 66 2.78 -5.62 0.19
N LEU A 67 3.50 -4.49 0.17
CA LEU A 67 4.15 -3.92 1.34
C LEU A 67 3.16 -2.99 2.03
N ARG A 68 2.72 -3.38 3.22
CA ARG A 68 1.69 -2.71 4.00
C ARG A 68 2.25 -2.01 5.22
N LEU A 69 1.82 -0.78 5.46
CA LEU A 69 1.90 -0.09 6.75
C LEU A 69 0.51 -0.07 7.38
N ARG A 70 0.44 -0.36 8.69
CA ARG A 70 -0.79 -0.23 9.50
C ARG A 70 -0.51 0.55 10.77
N VAL A 71 -1.25 1.62 10.96
CA VAL A 71 -1.14 2.49 12.14
C VAL A 71 -1.71 1.81 13.39
N ASP A 72 -2.88 1.18 13.28
CA ASP A 72 -3.60 0.57 14.40
C ASP A 72 -2.84 -0.60 15.07
N THR A 73 -2.13 -1.40 14.28
CA THR A 73 -1.30 -2.52 14.75
C THR A 73 0.18 -2.17 14.83
N ASN A 74 0.54 -0.90 14.59
CA ASN A 74 1.90 -0.37 14.66
C ASN A 74 2.96 -1.24 13.98
N ASN A 75 2.68 -1.70 12.76
CA ASN A 75 3.57 -2.62 12.04
C ASN A 75 3.65 -2.37 10.53
N VAL A 76 4.74 -2.89 9.97
CA VAL A 76 4.95 -3.02 8.52
C VAL A 76 4.99 -4.50 8.17
N SER A 77 4.31 -4.90 7.10
CA SER A 77 4.19 -6.30 6.70
C SER A 77 4.30 -6.46 5.19
N LEU A 78 5.01 -7.47 4.73
CA LEU A 78 5.09 -7.84 3.33
C LEU A 78 4.25 -9.10 3.09
N TYR A 79 3.34 -9.01 2.12
CA TYR A 79 2.48 -10.11 1.71
C TYR A 79 2.73 -10.52 0.28
N ARG A 80 2.55 -11.81 0.00
CA ARG A 80 2.17 -12.31 -1.33
C ARG A 80 0.65 -12.47 -1.36
N VAL A 81 0.01 -11.90 -2.37
CA VAL A 81 -1.41 -12.09 -2.66
C VAL A 81 -1.49 -13.00 -3.89
N GLN A 82 -2.12 -14.16 -3.73
CA GLN A 82 -2.32 -15.13 -4.81
C GLN A 82 -3.74 -15.67 -4.75
N GLY A 83 -4.49 -15.53 -5.85
CA GLY A 83 -5.92 -15.86 -5.87
C GLY A 83 -6.72 -15.13 -4.77
N GLY A 84 -6.30 -13.93 -4.37
CA GLY A 84 -6.94 -13.14 -3.31
C GLY A 84 -6.54 -13.53 -1.89
N THR A 85 -5.74 -14.59 -1.71
CA THR A 85 -5.27 -15.03 -0.39
C THR A 85 -3.97 -14.33 -0.02
N PHE A 86 -3.96 -13.69 1.15
CA PHE A 86 -2.79 -13.01 1.71
C PHE A 86 -1.90 -13.99 2.49
N SER A 87 -0.69 -14.23 2.00
CA SER A 87 0.35 -14.98 2.70
C SER A 87 1.43 -14.03 3.22
N LEU A 88 1.65 -14.01 4.54
CA LEU A 88 2.70 -13.17 5.15
C LEU A 88 4.08 -13.71 4.77
N LEU A 89 4.92 -12.86 4.20
CA LEU A 89 6.33 -13.18 3.90
C LEU A 89 7.27 -12.66 4.98
N GLY A 90 6.90 -11.57 5.65
CA GLY A 90 7.67 -11.00 6.75
C GLY A 90 7.01 -9.77 7.33
N SER A 91 7.39 -9.41 8.55
CA SER A 91 6.89 -8.22 9.24
C SER A 91 7.94 -7.63 10.15
N ALA A 92 7.86 -6.32 10.36
CA ALA A 92 8.64 -5.61 11.35
C ALA A 92 7.70 -4.72 12.19
N PRO A 93 7.96 -4.53 13.49
CA PRO A 93 7.33 -3.46 14.23
C PRO A 93 7.71 -2.11 13.59
N ALA A 94 6.84 -1.12 13.70
CA ALA A 94 7.18 0.22 13.27
C ALA A 94 8.28 0.82 14.16
N PRO A 95 9.15 1.69 13.60
CA PRO A 95 10.17 2.41 14.37
C PRO A 95 9.55 3.31 15.45
N SER A 96 10.36 3.76 16.41
CA SER A 96 9.97 4.79 17.39
C SER A 96 10.19 6.19 16.80
N PRO A 97 9.23 7.14 16.90
CA PRO A 97 7.93 7.03 17.58
C PRO A 97 6.92 6.18 16.79
N ALA A 98 5.92 5.65 17.51
CA ALA A 98 4.86 4.82 16.93
C ALA A 98 4.17 5.50 15.73
N LEU A 99 3.61 4.68 14.85
CA LEU A 99 2.88 5.17 13.69
C LEU A 99 1.65 5.99 14.12
N ALA A 100 1.30 6.99 13.31
CA ALA A 100 0.15 7.85 13.55
C ALA A 100 -0.54 8.21 12.23
N LEU A 101 -1.85 8.45 12.31
CA LEU A 101 -2.61 9.02 11.19
C LEU A 101 -2.15 10.45 10.90
N GLY A 102 -2.29 10.88 9.66
CA GLY A 102 -1.87 12.21 9.19
C GLY A 102 -0.35 12.37 9.01
N GLN A 103 0.45 11.41 9.48
CA GLN A 103 1.90 11.43 9.30
C GLN A 103 2.29 10.83 7.95
N THR A 104 3.20 11.49 7.24
CA THR A 104 3.72 11.01 5.96
C THR A 104 4.88 10.05 6.18
N TYR A 105 4.81 8.88 5.56
CA TYR A 105 5.86 7.85 5.61
C TYR A 105 6.44 7.61 4.22
N HIS A 106 7.76 7.40 4.17
CA HIS A 106 8.45 6.97 2.96
C HIS A 106 8.54 5.45 2.96
N LEU A 107 7.81 4.81 2.04
CA LEU A 107 7.93 3.37 1.82
C LEU A 107 8.80 3.10 0.60
N ARG A 108 9.61 2.05 0.68
CA ARG A 108 10.42 1.52 -0.41
C ARG A 108 10.29 0.01 -0.45
N LEU A 109 10.03 -0.53 -1.64
CA LEU A 109 9.97 -1.96 -1.93
C LEU A 109 10.92 -2.26 -3.09
N THR A 110 11.84 -3.20 -2.87
CA THR A 110 12.70 -3.79 -3.89
C THR A 110 12.19 -5.19 -4.17
N VAL A 111 12.03 -5.52 -5.46
CA VAL A 111 11.42 -6.77 -5.96
C VAL A 111 12.25 -7.35 -7.07
#